data_AF-A0A8H4U0M4-F1
#
_entry.id   AF-A0A8H4U0M4-F1
#
_cell.length_a   1.000
_cell.length_b   1.000
_cell.length_c   1.000
_cell.angle_alpha   90.00
_cell.angle_beta   90.00
_cell.angle_gamma   90.00
#
_symmetry.space_group_name_H-M   'P 1'
#
loop_
_entity.id
_entity.type
_entity.pdbx_description
1 polymer ?
#
loop_
_entity_poly.entity_id
_entity_poly.type
_entity_poly.pdbx_seq_one_letter_code
_entity_poly.pdbx_strand_id
1 'polypeptide(L)'
;MVSTTRSRNGFSIELLPHVLSNQSASALSLCNAMLAIAAFHRSGPKAALRYKSNSTRYLIQSFDTSQGSQWSGNEVSETQIAACMMLCMYSVFDEQDGNWHIHLEGAKKMLRGFYASRSQSVMSSFLPNWFLYYEVLAWLWQGVEEDKSLIVGYLGCSIEVFEIAHQVNELRASILSSKDPKPSTEMIQQRLRLESRLSNLTQQMDSTEELAATVEDRANILAKAELYRLATLLYLQLVCPVIIALNIKSLAAADSGMRISK
;
A
#
# COMPACT_ATOMS: atom_id res chain seq x y z
N MET A 1 -0.59 0.16 -4.95
CA MET A 1 0.84 0.32 -5.29
C MET A 1 0.96 1.50 -6.26
N VAL A 2 1.76 2.55 -6.00
CA VAL A 2 2.02 3.58 -7.03
C VAL A 2 2.74 2.87 -8.18
N SER A 3 2.14 2.89 -9.37
CA SER A 3 2.70 2.20 -10.53
C SER A 3 4.01 2.87 -10.95
N THR A 4 5.14 2.21 -10.66
CA THR A 4 6.48 2.55 -11.17
C THR A 4 6.76 1.89 -12.53
N THR A 5 5.80 1.12 -13.07
CA THR A 5 5.97 0.28 -14.27
C THR A 5 5.87 1.06 -15.58
N ARG A 6 5.37 2.30 -15.56
CA ARG A 6 5.45 3.20 -16.72
C ARG A 6 6.81 3.91 -16.74
N SER A 7 7.44 3.93 -17.91
CA SER A 7 8.77 4.53 -18.14
C SER A 7 8.84 6.05 -17.91
N ARG A 8 7.69 6.74 -17.84
CA ARG A 8 7.56 8.14 -17.46
C ARG A 8 6.70 8.25 -16.19
N ASN A 9 7.34 8.16 -15.04
CA ASN A 9 6.71 8.39 -13.73
C ASN A 9 7.48 9.43 -12.93
N GLY A 10 6.83 10.08 -11.94
CA GLY A 10 7.44 11.17 -11.16
C GLY A 10 8.77 10.80 -10.48
N PHE A 11 8.98 9.53 -10.11
CA PHE A 11 10.27 9.08 -9.61
C PHE A 11 11.38 9.21 -10.67
N SER A 12 11.10 8.83 -11.91
CA SER A 12 12.06 8.87 -13.03
C SER A 12 12.26 10.24 -13.65
N ILE A 13 11.21 11.07 -13.74
CA ILE A 13 11.25 12.35 -14.46
C ILE A 13 11.43 13.56 -13.54
N GLU A 14 11.17 13.42 -12.24
CA GLU A 14 11.30 14.53 -11.29
C GLU A 14 12.34 14.25 -10.22
N LEU A 15 12.22 13.12 -9.49
CA LEU A 15 13.14 12.84 -8.38
C LEU A 15 14.55 12.48 -8.87
N LEU A 16 14.68 11.57 -9.83
CA LEU A 16 15.98 11.10 -10.29
C LEU A 16 16.85 12.23 -10.90
N PRO A 17 16.35 13.08 -11.83
CA PRO A 17 17.15 14.19 -12.35
C PRO A 17 17.56 15.15 -11.23
N HIS A 18 16.66 15.44 -10.30
CA HIS A 18 16.92 16.37 -9.20
C HIS A 18 18.04 15.89 -8.27
N VAL A 19 18.09 14.60 -7.96
CA VAL A 19 19.15 13.98 -7.16
C VAL A 19 20.49 13.98 -7.89
N LEU A 20 20.49 13.78 -9.21
CA LEU A 20 21.71 13.74 -10.01
C LEU A 20 22.29 15.14 -10.27
N SER A 21 21.46 16.19 -10.28
CA SER A 21 21.87 17.56 -10.57
C SER A 21 22.24 18.40 -9.34
N ASN A 22 21.95 17.93 -8.12
CA ASN A 22 22.06 18.73 -6.90
C ASN A 22 22.80 17.97 -5.79
N GLN A 23 23.77 18.62 -5.13
CA GLN A 23 24.55 18.05 -4.03
C GLN A 23 24.20 18.64 -2.65
N SER A 24 23.07 19.35 -2.54
CA SER A 24 22.55 19.82 -1.26
C SER A 24 22.27 18.66 -0.28
N ALA A 25 22.25 18.96 1.02
CA ALA A 25 21.93 17.96 2.04
C ALA A 25 20.57 17.29 1.80
N SER A 26 19.55 18.02 1.35
CA SER A 26 18.25 17.45 1.00
C SER A 26 18.30 16.53 -0.21
N ALA A 27 19.07 16.87 -1.26
CA ALA A 27 19.28 16.00 -2.41
C ALA A 27 20.07 14.73 -2.07
N LEU A 28 21.10 14.84 -1.22
CA LEU A 28 21.85 13.71 -0.69
C LEU A 28 20.98 12.80 0.19
N SER A 29 20.07 13.38 0.97
CA SER A 29 19.08 12.64 1.75
C SER A 29 18.18 11.82 0.82
N LEU A 30 17.56 12.46 -0.18
CA LEU A 30 16.71 11.80 -1.15
C LEU A 30 17.45 10.68 -1.91
N CYS A 31 18.69 10.94 -2.34
CA CYS A 31 19.56 9.93 -2.98
C CYS A 31 19.74 8.69 -2.10
N ASN A 32 20.11 8.90 -0.85
CA ASN A 32 20.34 7.82 0.09
C ASN A 32 19.03 7.08 0.42
N ALA A 33 17.88 7.73 0.47
CA ALA A 33 16.59 7.06 0.63
C ALA A 33 16.27 6.14 -0.58
N MET A 34 16.50 6.62 -1.81
CA MET A 34 16.33 5.81 -3.03
C MET A 34 17.28 4.62 -3.04
N LEU A 35 18.55 4.83 -2.67
CA LEU A 35 19.55 3.75 -2.56
C LEU A 35 19.20 2.76 -1.45
N ALA A 36 18.58 3.20 -0.35
CA ALA A 36 18.13 2.32 0.71
C ALA A 36 17.07 1.35 0.19
N ILE A 37 16.06 1.83 -0.53
CA ILE A 37 15.03 0.99 -1.14
C ILE A 37 15.65 0.02 -2.17
N ALA A 38 16.53 0.53 -3.03
CA ALA A 38 17.20 -0.32 -4.03
C ALA A 38 18.05 -1.42 -3.37
N ALA A 39 18.83 -1.07 -2.34
CA ALA A 39 19.63 -2.02 -1.58
C ALA A 39 18.77 -3.02 -0.82
N PHE A 40 17.64 -2.59 -0.27
CA PHE A 40 16.68 -3.45 0.43
C PHE A 40 16.15 -4.54 -0.52
N HIS A 41 15.64 -4.16 -1.69
CA HIS A 41 15.10 -5.12 -2.65
C HIS A 41 16.19 -6.02 -3.28
N ARG A 42 17.39 -5.50 -3.51
CA ARG A 42 18.47 -6.25 -4.16
C ARG A 42 19.26 -7.16 -3.21
N SER A 43 19.47 -6.73 -1.97
CA SER A 43 20.45 -7.31 -1.05
C SER A 43 19.95 -7.45 0.39
N GLY A 44 18.69 -7.11 0.65
CA GLY A 44 18.02 -7.28 1.94
C GLY A 44 18.24 -6.11 2.92
N PRO A 45 17.56 -6.16 4.08
CA PRO A 45 17.47 -5.06 5.05
C PRO A 45 18.84 -4.61 5.57
N LYS A 46 19.74 -5.55 5.89
CA LYS A 46 21.08 -5.24 6.42
C LYS A 46 21.90 -4.35 5.47
N ALA A 47 21.80 -4.59 4.16
CA ALA A 47 22.53 -3.80 3.17
C ALA A 47 21.97 -2.39 3.00
N ALA A 48 20.68 -2.20 3.29
CA ALA A 48 19.98 -0.93 3.17
C ALA A 48 20.24 0.02 4.35
N LEU A 49 20.53 -0.51 5.54
CA LEU A 49 20.67 0.27 6.78
C LEU A 49 21.61 1.47 6.65
N ARG A 50 22.78 1.30 6.02
CA ARG A 50 23.74 2.41 5.85
C ARG A 50 23.15 3.59 5.07
N TYR A 51 22.36 3.29 4.05
CA TYR A 51 21.74 4.29 3.20
C TYR A 51 20.58 4.96 3.92
N LYS A 52 19.75 4.19 4.64
CA LYS A 52 18.71 4.74 5.50
C LYS A 52 19.29 5.70 6.54
N SER A 53 20.31 5.29 7.28
CA SER A 53 20.98 6.12 8.30
C SER A 53 21.57 7.39 7.72
N ASN A 54 22.23 7.30 6.55
CA ASN A 54 22.74 8.48 5.85
C ASN A 54 21.61 9.41 5.39
N SER A 55 20.51 8.85 4.87
CA SER A 55 19.35 9.64 4.45
C SER A 55 18.80 10.47 5.61
N THR A 56 18.56 9.85 6.77
CA THR A 56 18.07 10.54 7.97
C THR A 56 19.05 11.63 8.43
N ARG A 57 20.35 11.32 8.47
CA ARG A 57 21.39 12.29 8.87
C ARG A 57 21.41 13.50 7.95
N TYR A 58 21.40 13.29 6.63
CA TYR A 58 21.37 14.38 5.66
C TYR A 58 20.06 15.17 5.67
N LEU A 59 18.93 14.51 5.98
CA LEU A 59 17.65 15.20 6.15
C LEU A 59 17.70 16.15 7.34
N ILE A 60 18.20 15.70 8.49
CA ILE A 60 18.39 16.53 9.68
C ILE A 60 19.32 17.72 9.36
N GLN A 61 20.47 17.45 8.75
CA GLN A 61 21.42 18.49 8.35
C GLN A 61 20.80 19.53 7.39
N SER A 62 19.87 19.10 6.53
CA SER A 62 19.18 20.02 5.62
C SER A 62 18.29 21.03 6.34
N PHE A 63 17.82 20.71 7.55
CA PHE A 63 17.11 21.65 8.42
C PHE A 63 18.07 22.55 9.21
N ASP A 64 19.29 22.08 9.49
CA ASP A 64 20.32 22.82 10.23
C ASP A 64 21.08 23.83 9.36
N THR A 65 21.29 23.52 8.09
CA THR A 65 22.04 24.40 7.15
C THR A 65 21.26 25.70 6.85
N SER A 66 19.97 25.75 7.19
CA SER A 66 19.11 26.94 7.18
C SER A 66 19.27 27.85 8.41
N GLN A 67 20.06 27.47 9.43
CA GLN A 67 20.18 28.19 10.72
C GLN A 67 21.17 29.39 10.71
N GLY A 68 21.28 30.11 9.60
CA GLY A 68 22.02 31.39 9.52
C GLY A 68 21.21 32.62 9.94
N SER A 69 19.89 32.49 10.09
CA SER A 69 19.01 33.58 10.51
C SER A 69 17.89 33.03 11.39
N GLN A 70 17.66 33.71 12.51
CA GLN A 70 16.53 33.63 13.44
C GLN A 70 15.32 32.85 12.94
N TRP A 71 14.77 32.01 13.83
CA TRP A 71 13.53 31.23 13.72
C TRP A 71 12.30 32.05 13.30
N SER A 72 12.27 32.45 12.04
CA SER A 72 11.14 32.98 11.30
C SER A 72 10.98 32.03 10.12
N GLY A 73 10.07 31.06 10.27
CA GLY A 73 9.62 30.11 9.24
C GLY A 73 10.71 29.55 8.31
N ASN A 74 11.36 28.45 8.71
CA ASN A 74 12.20 27.67 7.77
C ASN A 74 11.39 27.32 6.52
N GLU A 75 11.78 27.84 5.36
CA GLU A 75 11.18 27.42 4.08
C GLU A 75 11.55 25.97 3.82
N VAL A 76 10.59 25.08 4.06
CA VAL A 76 10.73 23.67 3.69
C VAL A 76 10.79 23.57 2.16
N SER A 77 11.76 22.83 1.63
CA SER A 77 11.90 22.58 0.21
C SER A 77 11.16 21.31 -0.22
N GLU A 78 10.73 21.28 -1.49
CA GLU A 78 10.13 20.11 -2.13
C GLU A 78 11.04 18.87 -2.00
N THR A 79 12.36 19.03 -2.10
CA THR A 79 13.35 17.95 -1.97
C THR A 79 13.35 17.34 -0.57
N GLN A 80 13.17 18.14 0.48
CA GLN A 80 13.06 17.63 1.85
C GLN A 80 11.78 16.81 2.02
N ILE A 81 10.67 17.27 1.44
CA ILE A 81 9.39 16.54 1.47
C ILE A 81 9.53 15.21 0.71
N ALA A 82 10.15 15.22 -0.47
CA ALA A 82 10.40 14.03 -1.27
C ALA A 82 11.32 13.03 -0.55
N ALA A 83 12.37 13.50 0.14
CA ALA A 83 13.24 12.65 0.95
C ALA A 83 12.48 12.00 2.11
N CYS A 84 11.61 12.76 2.79
CA CYS A 84 10.75 12.25 3.85
C CYS A 84 9.75 11.20 3.33
N MET A 85 9.12 11.45 2.19
CA MET A 85 8.23 10.49 1.51
C MET A 85 8.96 9.22 1.06
N MET A 86 10.21 9.33 0.63
CA MET A 86 11.01 8.17 0.26
C MET A 86 11.42 7.34 1.49
N LEU A 87 11.71 7.97 2.62
CA LEU A 87 11.87 7.27 3.90
C LEU A 87 10.58 6.61 4.37
N CYS A 88 9.43 7.26 4.21
CA CYS A 88 8.11 6.64 4.45
C CYS A 88 7.94 5.38 3.61
N MET A 89 8.22 5.45 2.31
CA MET A 89 8.15 4.30 1.41
C MET A 89 9.10 3.18 1.81
N TYR A 90 10.34 3.49 2.21
CA TYR A 90 11.28 2.51 2.75
C TYR A 90 10.70 1.77 3.95
N SER A 91 10.19 2.50 4.95
CA SER A 91 9.68 1.91 6.20
C SER A 91 8.40 1.09 6.03
N VAL A 92 7.69 1.23 4.91
CA VAL A 92 6.57 0.33 4.56
C VAL A 92 7.06 -1.05 4.15
N PHE A 93 8.25 -1.16 3.54
CA PHE A 93 8.83 -2.45 3.15
C PHE A 93 9.61 -3.14 4.28
N ASP A 94 10.12 -2.37 5.24
CA ASP A 94 10.92 -2.88 6.36
C ASP A 94 10.02 -3.18 7.57
N GLU A 95 9.55 -4.43 7.68
CA GLU A 95 8.71 -4.91 8.78
C GLU A 95 9.35 -4.69 10.17
N GLN A 96 10.68 -4.62 10.27
CA GLN A 96 11.38 -4.38 11.54
C GLN A 96 11.45 -2.90 11.91
N ASP A 97 11.30 -2.01 10.94
CA ASP A 97 11.31 -0.57 11.19
C ASP A 97 9.92 -0.08 11.60
N GLY A 98 8.87 -0.41 10.86
CA GLY A 98 7.47 -0.07 11.19
C GLY A 98 7.14 1.43 11.32
N ASN A 99 8.14 2.31 11.20
CA ASN A 99 8.06 3.75 11.50
C ASN A 99 7.53 4.59 10.33
N TRP A 100 6.90 3.97 9.34
CA TRP A 100 6.41 4.66 8.14
C TRP A 100 5.42 5.79 8.47
N HIS A 101 4.60 5.61 9.51
CA HIS A 101 3.63 6.61 9.96
C HIS A 101 4.29 7.89 10.48
N ILE A 102 5.46 7.78 11.12
CA ILE A 102 6.24 8.93 11.59
C ILE A 102 6.74 9.77 10.41
N HIS A 103 7.24 9.10 9.37
CA HIS A 103 7.69 9.77 8.16
C HIS A 103 6.53 10.39 7.37
N LEU A 104 5.38 9.71 7.30
CA LEU A 104 4.18 10.24 6.67
C LEU A 104 3.65 11.51 7.37
N GLU A 105 3.57 11.47 8.70
CA GLU A 105 3.17 12.64 9.49
C GLU A 105 4.20 13.78 9.39
N GLY A 106 5.49 13.44 9.32
CA GLY A 106 6.56 14.39 9.01
C GLY A 106 6.34 15.10 7.67
N ALA A 107 6.09 14.34 6.61
CA ALA A 107 5.79 14.87 5.28
C ALA A 107 4.53 15.76 5.27
N LYS A 108 3.48 15.38 6.01
CA LYS A 108 2.25 16.17 6.18
C LYS A 108 2.50 17.54 6.80
N LYS A 109 3.28 17.59 7.89
CA LYS A 109 3.66 18.86 8.55
C LYS A 109 4.48 19.75 7.62
N MET A 110 5.41 19.14 6.89
CA MET A 110 6.26 19.83 5.92
C MET A 110 5.47 20.40 4.74
N LEU A 111 4.51 19.65 4.19
CA LEU A 111 3.60 20.10 3.14
C LEU A 111 2.75 21.28 3.61
N ARG A 112 2.18 21.22 4.82
CA ARG A 112 1.42 22.35 5.41
C ARG A 112 2.29 23.59 5.54
N GLY A 113 3.53 23.46 6.02
CA GLY A 113 4.50 24.55 6.10
C GLY A 113 4.85 25.13 4.73
N PHE A 114 5.02 24.29 3.72
CA PHE A 114 5.30 24.70 2.34
C PHE A 114 4.18 25.59 1.77
N TYR A 115 2.93 25.15 1.89
CA TYR A 115 1.79 25.91 1.38
C TYR A 115 1.47 27.17 2.19
N ALA A 116 1.78 27.19 3.49
CA ALA A 116 1.57 28.37 4.34
C ALA A 116 2.61 29.48 4.10
N SER A 117 3.83 29.13 3.68
CA SER A 117 4.96 30.06 3.55
C SER A 117 5.15 30.65 2.15
N ARG A 118 4.73 29.95 1.09
CA ARG A 118 4.97 30.38 -0.31
C ARG A 118 3.67 30.74 -1.02
N SER A 119 3.48 32.04 -1.32
CA SER A 119 2.33 32.51 -2.11
C SER A 119 2.50 32.33 -3.64
N GLN A 120 3.67 31.89 -4.12
CA GLN A 120 3.97 31.84 -5.58
C GLN A 120 4.77 30.60 -6.06
N SER A 121 5.18 29.68 -5.18
CA SER A 121 5.97 28.51 -5.59
C SER A 121 5.07 27.36 -6.00
N VAL A 122 5.12 26.97 -7.27
CA VAL A 122 4.39 25.80 -7.76
C VAL A 122 5.21 24.55 -7.44
N MET A 123 4.76 23.75 -6.47
CA MET A 123 5.27 22.40 -6.24
C MET A 123 4.85 21.49 -7.39
N SER A 124 5.68 20.48 -7.72
CA SER A 124 5.27 19.49 -8.70
C SER A 124 3.96 18.81 -8.29
N SER A 125 3.10 18.53 -9.27
CA SER A 125 1.86 17.78 -9.04
C SER A 125 2.10 16.35 -8.54
N PHE A 126 3.27 15.76 -8.80
CA PHE A 126 3.56 14.39 -8.39
C PHE A 126 3.66 14.22 -6.87
N LEU A 127 4.35 15.13 -6.18
CA LEU A 127 4.64 14.95 -4.76
C LEU A 127 3.37 15.01 -3.87
N PRO A 128 2.44 15.97 -4.05
CA PRO A 128 1.13 15.95 -3.39
C PRO A 128 0.33 14.70 -3.73
N ASN A 129 0.31 14.26 -4.99
CA ASN A 129 -0.41 13.05 -5.40
C ASN A 129 0.18 11.79 -4.76
N TRP A 130 1.52 11.72 -4.64
CA TRP A 130 2.22 10.62 -4.00
C TRP A 130 1.98 10.60 -2.49
N PHE A 131 2.01 11.76 -1.84
CA PHE A 131 1.63 11.91 -0.43
C PHE A 131 0.19 11.47 -0.18
N LEU A 132 -0.76 11.99 -0.97
CA LEU A 132 -2.18 11.65 -0.84
C LEU A 132 -2.38 10.14 -0.94
N TYR A 133 -1.73 9.47 -1.91
CA TYR A 133 -1.79 8.02 -2.02
C TYR A 133 -1.35 7.29 -0.73
N TYR A 134 -0.29 7.73 -0.06
CA TYR A 134 0.17 7.12 1.21
C TYR A 134 -0.71 7.50 2.40
N GLU A 135 -1.23 8.73 2.48
CA GLU A 135 -2.18 9.16 3.51
C GLU A 135 -3.47 8.33 3.45
N VAL A 136 -3.93 8.13 2.23
CA VAL A 136 -5.07 7.32 1.89
C VAL A 136 -4.85 5.85 2.27
N LEU A 137 -3.70 5.25 1.93
CA LEU A 137 -3.35 3.90 2.40
C LEU A 137 -3.26 3.81 3.92
N ALA A 138 -2.69 4.83 4.57
CA ALA A 138 -2.53 4.87 6.01
C ALA A 138 -3.87 4.82 6.72
N TRP A 139 -4.85 5.58 6.22
CA TRP A 139 -6.22 5.56 6.71
C TRP A 139 -6.85 4.16 6.63
N LEU A 140 -6.60 3.44 5.53
CA LEU A 140 -7.09 2.05 5.39
C LEU A 140 -6.42 1.06 6.32
N TRP A 141 -5.14 1.27 6.60
CA TRP A 141 -4.36 0.38 7.44
C TRP A 141 -4.57 0.65 8.93
N GLN A 142 -4.88 1.90 9.29
CA GLN A 142 -5.15 2.30 10.67
C GLN A 142 -6.52 1.89 11.16
N GLY A 143 -7.41 1.42 10.28
CA GLY A 143 -8.68 0.84 10.68
C GLY A 143 -9.38 1.73 11.71
N VAL A 144 -9.81 2.92 11.28
CA VAL A 144 -10.96 3.53 11.97
C VAL A 144 -12.01 2.42 12.05
N GLU A 145 -12.70 2.24 13.18
CA GLU A 145 -13.83 1.30 13.35
C GLU A 145 -15.03 1.63 12.42
N GLU A 146 -14.77 2.19 11.25
CA GLU A 146 -15.70 2.37 10.17
C GLU A 146 -15.96 1.03 9.48
N ASP A 147 -17.19 0.95 9.00
CA ASP A 147 -17.71 -0.23 8.34
C ASP A 147 -16.83 -0.58 7.12
N LYS A 148 -16.12 -1.71 7.22
CA LYS A 148 -15.25 -2.23 6.15
C LYS A 148 -16.03 -2.58 4.86
N SER A 149 -17.36 -2.57 4.92
CA SER A 149 -18.25 -2.70 3.77
C SER A 149 -18.35 -1.42 2.93
N LEU A 150 -17.92 -0.27 3.45
CA LEU A 150 -17.97 1.01 2.74
C LEU A 150 -17.04 1.03 1.53
N ILE A 151 -17.57 1.47 0.40
CA ILE A 151 -16.84 1.68 -0.84
C ILE A 151 -15.96 2.89 -0.66
N VAL A 152 -14.69 2.67 -0.97
CA VAL A 152 -13.69 3.70 -0.88
C VAL A 152 -13.36 4.19 -2.28
N GLY A 153 -13.76 5.43 -2.60
CA GLY A 153 -13.78 5.96 -3.98
C GLY A 153 -12.49 5.76 -4.78
N TYR A 154 -11.32 5.95 -4.16
CA TYR A 154 -10.02 5.76 -4.83
C TYR A 154 -9.63 4.29 -5.02
N LEU A 155 -10.15 3.36 -4.21
CA LEU A 155 -10.01 1.92 -4.47
C LEU A 155 -11.03 1.42 -5.49
N GLY A 156 -12.18 2.09 -5.56
CA GLY A 156 -13.34 1.66 -6.34
C GLY A 156 -14.04 0.42 -5.78
N CYS A 157 -13.73 0.02 -4.54
CA CYS A 157 -14.33 -1.10 -3.81
C CYS A 157 -14.17 -0.88 -2.31
N SER A 158 -14.73 -1.78 -1.50
CA SER A 158 -14.61 -1.73 -0.05
C SER A 158 -13.29 -2.30 0.46
N ILE A 159 -12.97 -1.93 1.71
CA ILE A 159 -11.75 -2.41 2.39
C ILE A 159 -11.79 -3.89 2.63
N GLU A 160 -12.96 -4.44 2.90
CA GLU A 160 -13.09 -5.88 3.03
C GLU A 160 -12.74 -6.62 1.72
N VAL A 161 -13.15 -6.11 0.55
CA VAL A 161 -12.76 -6.73 -0.74
C VAL A 161 -11.25 -6.70 -0.94
N PHE A 162 -10.62 -5.57 -0.60
CA PHE A 162 -9.17 -5.41 -0.73
C PHE A 162 -8.40 -6.32 0.25
N GLU A 163 -8.86 -6.43 1.50
CA GLU A 163 -8.32 -7.33 2.52
C GLU A 163 -8.41 -8.81 2.06
N ILE A 164 -9.56 -9.20 1.51
CA ILE A 164 -9.74 -10.54 0.96
C ILE A 164 -8.81 -10.78 -0.23
N ALA A 165 -8.67 -9.83 -1.15
CA ALA A 165 -7.75 -9.95 -2.29
C ALA A 165 -6.29 -10.15 -1.84
N HIS A 166 -5.88 -9.51 -0.74
CA HIS A 166 -4.59 -9.75 -0.11
C HIS A 166 -4.48 -11.19 0.44
N GLN A 167 -5.48 -11.67 1.18
CA GLN A 167 -5.49 -13.04 1.71
C GLN A 167 -5.50 -14.11 0.61
N VAL A 168 -6.10 -13.82 -0.56
CA VAL A 168 -6.01 -14.68 -1.75
C VAL A 168 -4.57 -14.72 -2.29
N ASN A 169 -3.87 -13.59 -2.30
CA ASN A 169 -2.46 -13.52 -2.67
C ASN A 169 -1.56 -14.32 -1.72
N GLU A 170 -1.81 -14.25 -0.42
CA GLU A 170 -1.07 -15.05 0.57
C GLU A 170 -1.30 -16.53 0.35
N LEU A 171 -2.57 -16.95 0.15
CA LEU A 171 -2.90 -18.34 -0.19
C LEU A 171 -2.16 -18.80 -1.45
N ARG A 172 -2.09 -17.95 -2.49
CA ARG A 172 -1.32 -18.23 -3.71
C ARG A 172 0.17 -18.42 -3.40
N ALA A 173 0.77 -17.54 -2.60
CA ALA A 173 2.18 -17.63 -2.23
C ALA A 173 2.47 -18.93 -1.46
N SER A 174 1.58 -19.33 -0.55
CA SER A 174 1.66 -20.60 0.16
C SER A 174 1.58 -21.80 -0.79
N ILE A 175 0.68 -21.78 -1.78
CA ILE A 175 0.58 -22.84 -2.81
C ILE A 175 1.89 -22.95 -3.59
N LEU A 176 2.44 -21.83 -4.05
CA LEU A 176 3.67 -21.81 -4.86
C LEU A 176 4.92 -22.22 -4.07
N SER A 177 4.91 -21.99 -2.76
CA SER A 177 6.02 -22.35 -1.87
C SER A 177 5.94 -23.78 -1.36
N SER A 178 4.78 -24.43 -1.49
CA SER A 178 4.56 -25.82 -1.11
C SER A 178 5.31 -26.76 -2.06
N LYS A 179 6.02 -27.74 -1.48
CA LYS A 179 6.64 -28.82 -2.25
C LYS A 179 5.63 -29.92 -2.61
N ASP A 180 4.51 -29.98 -1.91
CA ASP A 180 3.46 -30.95 -2.14
C ASP A 180 2.49 -30.45 -3.21
N PRO A 181 2.15 -31.28 -4.21
CA PRO A 181 1.23 -30.91 -5.29
C PRO A 181 -0.24 -30.86 -4.83
N LYS A 182 -0.54 -31.27 -3.59
CA LYS A 182 -1.88 -31.24 -2.99
C LYS A 182 -1.96 -30.11 -1.97
N PRO A 183 -3.04 -29.29 -1.98
CA PRO A 183 -3.23 -28.25 -0.99
C PRO A 183 -3.49 -28.87 0.39
N SER A 184 -2.96 -28.26 1.43
CA SER A 184 -3.18 -28.68 2.81
C SER A 184 -4.64 -28.42 3.24
N THR A 185 -5.04 -29.07 4.33
CA THR A 185 -6.37 -28.88 4.93
C THR A 185 -6.60 -27.41 5.32
N GLU A 186 -5.58 -26.74 5.86
CA GLU A 186 -5.63 -25.32 6.25
C GLU A 186 -5.87 -24.43 5.03
N MET A 187 -5.20 -24.71 3.91
CA MET A 187 -5.35 -23.95 2.66
C MET A 187 -6.77 -24.10 2.08
N ILE A 188 -7.35 -25.29 2.17
CA ILE A 188 -8.74 -25.55 1.74
C ILE A 188 -9.73 -24.82 2.65
N GLN A 189 -9.53 -24.85 3.96
CA GLN A 189 -10.36 -24.12 4.92
C GLN A 189 -10.28 -22.61 4.69
N GLN A 190 -9.09 -22.07 4.49
CA GLN A 190 -8.87 -20.66 4.17
C GLN A 190 -9.61 -20.30 2.86
N ARG A 191 -9.47 -21.10 1.80
CA ARG A 191 -10.21 -20.91 0.55
C ARG A 191 -11.73 -20.84 0.77
N LEU A 192 -12.31 -21.81 1.49
CA LEU A 192 -13.75 -21.85 1.76
C LEU A 192 -14.23 -20.64 2.56
N ARG A 193 -13.42 -20.19 3.54
CA ARG A 193 -13.71 -18.98 4.31
C ARG A 193 -13.71 -17.74 3.41
N LEU A 194 -12.71 -17.59 2.54
CA LEU A 194 -12.61 -16.45 1.62
C LEU A 194 -13.78 -16.44 0.62
N GLU A 195 -14.15 -17.60 0.07
CA GLU A 195 -15.28 -17.74 -0.84
C GLU A 195 -16.61 -17.40 -0.17
N SER A 196 -16.82 -17.88 1.06
CA SER A 196 -18.01 -17.54 1.86
C SER A 196 -18.09 -16.04 2.16
N ARG A 197 -16.97 -15.43 2.56
CA ARG A 197 -16.90 -13.98 2.79
C ARG A 197 -17.25 -13.22 1.52
N LEU A 198 -16.58 -13.49 0.40
CA LEU A 198 -16.86 -12.82 -0.88
C LEU A 198 -18.30 -12.99 -1.32
N SER A 199 -18.89 -14.17 -1.13
CA SER A 199 -20.26 -14.47 -1.58
C SER A 199 -21.33 -13.69 -0.80
N ASN A 200 -21.08 -13.40 0.48
CA ASN A 200 -22.01 -12.69 1.34
C ASN A 200 -21.68 -11.20 1.52
N LEU A 201 -20.52 -10.76 1.00
CA LEU A 201 -20.06 -9.38 1.10
C LEU A 201 -20.96 -8.47 0.26
N THR A 202 -21.53 -7.46 0.91
CA THR A 202 -22.21 -6.34 0.28
C THR A 202 -21.36 -5.09 0.44
N GLN A 203 -21.29 -4.25 -0.60
CA GLN A 203 -20.54 -3.01 -0.57
C GLN A 203 -21.51 -1.84 -0.61
N GLN A 204 -21.28 -0.83 0.22
CA GLN A 204 -22.21 0.29 0.38
C GLN A 204 -21.48 1.62 0.19
N MET A 205 -22.17 2.64 -0.32
CA MET A 205 -21.60 3.99 -0.36
C MET A 205 -21.73 4.65 1.01
N ASP A 206 -20.86 5.59 1.34
CA ASP A 206 -21.08 6.45 2.50
C ASP A 206 -22.39 7.24 2.31
N SER A 207 -23.17 7.40 3.37
CA SER A 207 -24.48 8.08 3.30
C SER A 207 -24.37 9.52 2.80
N THR A 208 -23.27 10.22 3.10
CA THR A 208 -23.02 11.59 2.65
C THR A 208 -22.67 11.63 1.17
N GLU A 209 -21.83 10.69 0.73
CA GLU A 209 -21.43 10.55 -0.67
C GLU A 209 -22.61 10.11 -1.55
N GLU A 210 -23.45 9.22 -1.05
CA GLU A 210 -24.68 8.81 -1.72
C GLU A 210 -25.60 10.01 -1.92
N LEU A 211 -25.88 10.79 -0.88
CA LEU A 211 -26.75 11.98 -0.98
C LEU A 211 -26.24 13.02 -2.00
N ALA A 212 -24.93 13.15 -2.16
CA ALA A 212 -24.31 14.09 -3.09
C ALA A 212 -24.23 13.56 -4.54
N ALA A 213 -24.23 12.24 -4.74
CA ALA A 213 -24.03 11.61 -6.05
C ALA A 213 -25.31 11.57 -6.90
N THR A 214 -25.16 11.76 -8.22
CA THR A 214 -26.25 11.55 -9.19
C THR A 214 -26.62 10.08 -9.29
N VAL A 215 -27.80 9.77 -9.84
CA VAL A 215 -28.25 8.38 -10.04
C VAL A 215 -27.26 7.59 -10.90
N GLU A 216 -26.69 8.23 -11.93
CA GLU A 216 -25.69 7.61 -12.81
C GLU A 216 -24.37 7.35 -12.08
N ASP A 217 -23.90 8.31 -11.27
CA ASP A 217 -22.68 8.15 -10.47
C ASP A 217 -22.81 7.00 -9.47
N ARG A 218 -23.95 6.91 -8.78
CA ARG A 218 -24.23 5.82 -7.84
C ARG A 218 -24.20 4.46 -8.54
N ALA A 219 -24.87 4.35 -9.69
CA ALA A 219 -24.88 3.11 -10.47
C ALA A 219 -23.47 2.71 -10.91
N ASN A 220 -22.67 3.67 -11.37
CA ASN A 220 -21.29 3.44 -11.79
C ASN A 220 -20.37 3.02 -10.63
N ILE A 221 -20.50 3.66 -9.46
CA ILE A 221 -19.72 3.35 -8.26
C ILE A 221 -20.04 1.94 -7.76
N LEU A 222 -21.32 1.60 -7.63
CA LEU A 222 -21.75 0.27 -7.20
C LEU A 222 -21.36 -0.82 -8.20
N ALA A 223 -21.52 -0.56 -9.50
CA ALA A 223 -21.11 -1.50 -10.55
C ALA A 223 -19.60 -1.75 -10.52
N LYS A 224 -18.79 -0.70 -10.35
CA LYS A 224 -17.33 -0.82 -10.23
C LYS A 224 -16.94 -1.63 -8.99
N ALA A 225 -17.55 -1.33 -7.84
CA ALA A 225 -17.31 -2.08 -6.61
C ALA A 225 -17.65 -3.57 -6.79
N GLU A 226 -18.79 -3.87 -7.39
CA GLU A 226 -19.20 -5.24 -7.65
C GLU A 226 -18.26 -5.96 -8.60
N LEU A 227 -17.75 -5.28 -9.64
CA LEU A 227 -16.72 -5.83 -10.51
C LEU A 227 -15.45 -6.22 -9.75
N TYR A 228 -15.01 -5.44 -8.77
CA TYR A 228 -13.87 -5.81 -7.92
C TYR A 228 -14.15 -7.03 -7.05
N ARG A 229 -15.34 -7.15 -6.46
CA ARG A 229 -15.74 -8.33 -5.68
C ARG A 229 -15.75 -9.59 -6.55
N LEU A 230 -16.35 -9.51 -7.74
CA LEU A 230 -16.40 -10.60 -8.71
C LEU A 230 -15.01 -10.95 -9.25
N ALA A 231 -14.18 -9.96 -9.56
CA ALA A 231 -12.80 -10.18 -9.99
C ALA A 231 -11.98 -10.90 -8.91
N THR A 232 -12.19 -10.55 -7.63
CA THR A 232 -11.52 -11.20 -6.50
C THR A 232 -12.00 -12.64 -6.32
N LEU A 233 -13.30 -12.90 -6.51
CA LEU A 233 -13.86 -14.26 -6.50
C LEU A 233 -13.27 -15.09 -7.65
N LEU A 234 -13.22 -14.56 -8.86
CA LEU A 234 -12.58 -15.22 -10.01
C LEU A 234 -11.10 -15.49 -9.73
N TYR A 235 -10.39 -14.52 -9.14
CA TYR A 235 -9.00 -14.69 -8.77
C TYR A 235 -8.80 -15.82 -7.75
N LEU A 236 -9.66 -15.92 -6.74
CA LEU A 236 -9.65 -17.04 -5.79
C LEU A 236 -9.85 -18.39 -6.49
N GLN A 237 -10.77 -18.48 -7.46
CA GLN A 237 -10.99 -19.71 -8.23
C GLN A 237 -9.78 -20.10 -9.07
N LEU A 238 -9.07 -19.13 -9.63
CA LEU A 238 -7.85 -19.36 -10.41
C LEU A 238 -6.68 -19.82 -9.53
N VAL A 239 -6.58 -19.27 -8.32
CA VAL A 239 -5.52 -19.62 -7.36
C VAL A 239 -5.73 -21.00 -6.77
N CYS A 240 -6.96 -21.34 -6.37
CA CYS A 240 -7.29 -22.62 -5.75
C CYS A 240 -8.66 -23.12 -6.24
N PRO A 241 -8.70 -23.95 -7.31
CA PRO A 241 -9.95 -24.42 -7.89
C PRO A 241 -10.77 -25.33 -6.96
N VAL A 242 -12.12 -25.19 -6.96
CA VAL A 242 -13.07 -26.02 -6.17
C VAL A 242 -12.86 -27.53 -6.35
N ILE A 243 -12.41 -27.96 -7.54
CA ILE A 243 -12.29 -29.38 -7.89
C ILE A 243 -11.33 -30.11 -6.94
N ILE A 244 -10.35 -29.41 -6.36
CA ILE A 244 -9.44 -30.00 -5.37
C ILE A 244 -10.12 -30.13 -3.98
N ALA A 245 -11.02 -29.21 -3.63
CA ALA A 245 -11.74 -29.21 -2.36
C ALA A 245 -12.88 -30.25 -2.31
N LEU A 246 -13.57 -30.50 -3.44
CA LEU A 246 -14.64 -31.50 -3.52
C LEU A 246 -14.11 -32.94 -3.48
N ASN A 247 -12.94 -33.20 -4.08
CA ASN A 247 -12.34 -34.54 -4.09
C ASN A 247 -11.89 -35.03 -2.70
N ILE A 248 -11.74 -34.10 -1.75
CA ILE A 248 -11.40 -34.43 -0.35
C ILE A 248 -12.66 -34.63 0.49
N LYS A 249 -13.76 -33.91 0.21
CA LYS A 249 -15.06 -34.19 0.85
C LYS A 249 -15.57 -35.60 0.51
N SER A 250 -15.39 -36.06 -0.73
CA SER A 250 -15.73 -37.43 -1.12
C SER A 250 -14.81 -38.46 -0.46
N LEU A 251 -13.50 -38.20 -0.33
CA LEU A 251 -12.57 -39.08 0.38
C LEU A 251 -12.85 -39.15 1.89
N ALA A 252 -13.12 -38.02 2.54
CA ALA A 252 -13.41 -37.96 3.97
C ALA A 252 -14.77 -38.60 4.31
N ALA A 253 -15.77 -38.49 3.42
CA ALA A 253 -17.05 -39.19 3.55
C ALA A 253 -16.94 -40.71 3.31
N ALA A 254 -16.03 -41.15 2.44
CA ALA A 254 -15.75 -42.58 2.22
C ALA A 254 -15.04 -43.21 3.44
N ASP A 255 -14.13 -42.48 4.08
CA ASP A 255 -13.34 -42.98 5.22
C ASP A 255 -14.16 -43.07 6.52
N SER A 256 -15.21 -42.23 6.66
CA SER A 256 -16.15 -42.29 7.78
C SER A 256 -17.27 -43.31 7.61
N GLY A 257 -17.52 -43.81 6.39
CA GLY A 257 -18.45 -44.91 6.10
C GLY A 257 -17.88 -46.32 6.34
N MET A 258 -16.55 -46.46 6.46
CA MET A 258 -15.87 -47.77 6.53
C MET A 258 -15.52 -48.22 7.97
N ARG A 259 -16.16 -47.62 9.00
CA ARG A 259 -15.91 -47.93 10.43
C ARG A 259 -17.11 -48.52 11.19
N ILE A 260 -18.06 -49.16 10.50
CA ILE A 260 -19.11 -49.95 11.18
C ILE A 260 -19.25 -51.33 10.51
N SER A 261 -18.34 -52.23 10.86
CA SER A 261 -18.62 -53.68 10.96
C SER A 261 -17.35 -54.40 11.42
N LYS A 262 -17.19 -54.57 12.73
CA LYS A 262 -16.66 -55.77 13.39
C LYS A 262 -16.97 -55.69 14.87
#